data_AF-A0AAD2JN21-F1
#
_entry.id   AF-A0AAD2JN21-F1
#
_cell.length_a   1.000
_cell.length_b   1.000
_cell.length_c   1.000
_cell.angle_alpha   90.00
_cell.angle_beta   90.00
_cell.angle_gamma   90.00
#
_symmetry.space_group_name_H-M   'P 1'
#
loop_
_entity.id
_entity.type
_entity.pdbx_description
1 polymer ?
#
loop_
_entity_poly.entity_id
_entity_poly.type
_entity_poly.pdbx_seq_one_letter_code
_entity_poly.pdbx_strand_id
1 'polypeptide(L)'
;MSLQTVIIQNQQTVAFLGAKDYCSAVVSSSSALESLGSISSTQQDNILLPARRRISSSHEESSIDQCMLQTNIWEDDRAFVPDNFMYTHPIPLPPNVAEHDMITSVLIFNAALAHHLMAGLDNEWSPRFLHRAKQLYTLAYNSSKDIEQNPLFLFALYNNTALVNLVQTGDKDSWNPCVEHLVYIYMVMVDEGDTSRLHHLRGFLESLVASMPTAAAA
;
A
#
# COMPACT_ATOMS: atom_id res chain seq x y z
N MET A 1 0.89 21.61 -14.36
CA MET A 1 0.51 20.18 -14.46
C MET A 1 -0.90 19.99 -13.95
N SER A 2 -1.66 19.03 -14.48
CA SER A 2 -3.01 18.72 -14.00
C SER A 2 -3.01 17.45 -13.14
N LEU A 3 -4.02 17.31 -12.27
CA LEU A 3 -4.23 16.11 -11.47
C LEU A 3 -4.38 14.84 -12.34
N GLN A 4 -4.92 15.01 -13.55
CA GLN A 4 -5.05 13.93 -14.52
C GLN A 4 -3.70 13.34 -14.91
N THR A 5 -2.66 14.17 -15.05
CA THR A 5 -1.30 13.70 -15.35
C THR A 5 -0.78 12.79 -14.25
N VAL A 6 -1.02 13.15 -12.98
CA VAL A 6 -0.60 12.36 -11.83
C VAL A 6 -1.32 11.00 -11.79
N ILE A 7 -2.63 10.98 -12.07
CA ILE A 7 -3.41 9.73 -12.13
C ILE A 7 -2.88 8.81 -13.25
N ILE A 8 -2.58 9.36 -14.43
CA ILE A 8 -2.01 8.58 -15.55
C ILE A 8 -0.64 8.00 -15.18
N GLN A 9 0.22 8.77 -14.52
CA GLN A 9 1.53 8.28 -14.06
C GLN A 9 1.39 7.21 -12.97
N ASN A 10 0.38 7.30 -12.10
CA ASN A 10 0.07 6.21 -11.16
C ASN A 10 -0.33 4.93 -11.90
N GLN A 11 -1.20 5.04 -12.91
CA GLN A 11 -1.62 3.88 -13.72
C GLN A 11 -0.45 3.24 -14.46
N GLN A 12 0.50 4.04 -14.95
CA GLN A 12 1.76 3.53 -15.51
C GLN A 12 2.58 2.77 -14.46
N THR A 13 2.69 3.32 -13.25
CA THR A 13 3.37 2.65 -12.12
C THR A 13 2.72 1.30 -11.80
N VAL A 14 1.39 1.27 -11.70
CA VAL A 14 0.58 0.05 -11.48
C VAL A 14 0.85 -0.99 -12.58
N ALA A 15 0.91 -0.56 -13.84
CA ALA A 15 1.21 -1.43 -14.97
C ALA A 15 2.63 -2.02 -14.90
N PHE A 16 3.64 -1.21 -14.56
CA PHE A 16 5.01 -1.70 -14.37
C PHE A 16 5.14 -2.69 -13.22
N LEU A 17 4.45 -2.42 -12.10
CA LEU A 17 4.40 -3.33 -10.94
C LEU A 17 3.79 -4.68 -11.31
N GLY A 18 2.69 -4.68 -12.07
CA GLY A 18 2.08 -5.92 -12.57
C GLY A 18 2.91 -6.65 -13.62
N ALA A 19 3.71 -5.94 -14.40
CA ALA A 19 4.68 -6.52 -15.32
C ALA A 19 5.98 -7.00 -14.63
N LYS A 20 6.10 -6.83 -13.30
CA LYS A 20 7.31 -7.08 -12.51
C LYS A 20 8.54 -6.28 -12.99
N ASP A 21 8.33 -5.16 -13.68
CA ASP A 21 9.37 -4.21 -14.05
C ASP A 21 9.55 -3.17 -12.93
N TYR A 22 10.16 -3.62 -11.82
CA TYR A 22 10.30 -2.80 -10.61
C TYR A 22 11.20 -1.59 -10.81
N CYS A 23 12.16 -1.66 -11.73
CA CYS A 23 13.00 -0.53 -12.09
C CYS A 23 12.16 0.60 -12.71
N SER A 24 11.37 0.28 -13.73
CA SER A 24 10.46 1.25 -14.35
C SER A 24 9.38 1.74 -13.38
N ALA A 25 8.89 0.87 -12.49
CA ALA A 25 7.94 1.26 -11.44
C ALA A 25 8.53 2.31 -10.47
N VAL A 26 9.80 2.17 -10.05
CA VAL A 26 10.49 3.14 -9.19
C VAL A 26 10.63 4.51 -9.88
N VAL A 27 11.00 4.52 -11.16
CA VAL A 27 11.12 5.75 -11.95
C VAL A 27 9.76 6.42 -12.15
N SER A 28 8.76 5.65 -12.57
CA SER A 28 7.40 6.14 -12.82
C SER A 28 6.73 6.70 -11.56
N SER A 29 6.87 6.00 -10.43
CA SER A 29 6.29 6.44 -9.15
C SER A 29 6.94 7.72 -8.63
N SER A 30 8.26 7.88 -8.79
CA SER A 30 8.97 9.11 -8.45
C SER A 30 8.48 10.29 -9.29
N SER A 31 8.31 10.09 -10.60
CA SER A 31 7.76 11.13 -11.49
C SER A 31 6.35 11.55 -11.12
N ALA A 32 5.51 10.60 -10.68
CA ALA A 32 4.15 10.89 -10.20
C ALA A 32 4.16 11.76 -8.94
N LEU A 33 5.05 11.47 -7.98
CA LEU A 33 5.20 12.24 -6.75
C LEU A 33 5.75 13.65 -7.00
N GLU A 34 6.73 13.81 -7.89
CA GLU A 34 7.26 15.11 -8.30
C GLU A 34 6.18 15.99 -8.97
N SER A 35 5.36 15.36 -9.81
CA SER A 35 4.24 16.02 -10.49
C SER A 35 3.18 16.48 -9.49
N LEU A 36 2.88 15.67 -8.47
CA LEU A 36 1.98 16.05 -7.38
C LEU A 36 2.55 17.23 -6.56
N GLY A 37 3.83 17.18 -6.19
CA GLY A 37 4.49 18.26 -5.45
C GLY A 37 4.43 19.60 -6.19
N SER A 38 4.65 19.57 -7.52
CA SER A 38 4.56 20.76 -8.37
C SER A 38 3.16 21.38 -8.40
N ILE A 39 2.11 20.55 -8.34
CA ILE A 39 0.72 21.02 -8.28
C ILE A 39 0.45 21.70 -6.93
N SER A 40 0.88 21.08 -5.83
CA SER A 40 0.68 21.61 -4.48
C SER A 40 1.38 22.96 -4.26
N SER A 41 2.61 23.13 -4.75
CA SER A 41 3.31 24.41 -4.68
C SER A 41 2.60 25.52 -5.46
N THR A 42 2.04 25.20 -6.64
CA THR A 42 1.33 26.19 -7.47
C THR A 42 0.00 26.66 -6.85
N GLN A 43 -0.66 25.80 -6.06
CA GLN A 43 -1.90 26.15 -5.36
C GLN A 43 -1.65 27.05 -4.15
N GLN A 44 -0.49 26.93 -3.50
CA GLN A 44 -0.16 27.68 -2.29
C GLN A 44 0.12 29.16 -2.57
N ASP A 45 0.52 29.50 -3.80
CA ASP A 45 0.76 30.88 -4.24
C ASP A 45 -0.51 31.64 -4.70
N ASN A 46 -1.66 30.97 -4.80
CA ASN A 46 -2.93 31.54 -5.28
C ASN A 46 -4.02 31.63 -4.18
N ILE A 47 -3.67 32.07 -2.97
CA ILE A 47 -4.63 32.17 -1.86
C ILE A 47 -5.47 33.45 -1.98
N LEU A 48 -6.60 33.36 -2.66
CA LEU A 48 -7.84 34.11 -2.38
C LEU A 48 -9.04 33.48 -3.11
N LEU A 49 -9.49 32.29 -2.71
CA LEU A 49 -10.80 31.76 -3.13
C LEU A 49 -11.49 30.96 -2.00
N PRO A 50 -12.84 30.89 -2.03
CA PRO A 50 -13.70 30.79 -0.87
C PRO A 50 -13.96 29.35 -0.44
N ALA A 51 -14.41 29.22 0.81
CA ALA A 51 -14.78 27.98 1.47
C ALA A 51 -15.60 27.04 0.56
N ARG A 52 -15.01 25.88 0.27
CA ARG A 52 -15.58 24.79 -0.51
C ARG A 52 -16.84 24.28 0.20
N ARG A 53 -18.01 24.42 -0.43
CA ARG A 53 -19.26 23.80 0.05
C ARG A 53 -19.08 22.29 0.08
N ARG A 54 -19.21 21.69 1.27
CA ARG A 54 -19.42 20.26 1.44
C ARG A 54 -20.77 19.91 0.84
N ILE A 55 -20.77 19.29 -0.33
CA ILE A 55 -21.94 18.60 -0.85
C ILE A 55 -21.85 17.18 -0.26
N SER A 56 -22.70 16.92 0.73
CA SER A 56 -22.93 15.58 1.26
C SER A 56 -23.69 14.77 0.21
N SER A 57 -22.97 13.94 -0.54
CA SER A 57 -23.55 12.88 -1.36
C SER A 57 -22.75 11.61 -1.12
N SER A 58 -23.42 10.58 -0.57
CA SER A 58 -23.01 9.17 -0.47
C SER A 58 -21.50 8.89 -0.26
N HIS A 59 -21.10 8.82 1.00
CA HIS A 59 -19.73 8.66 1.52
C HIS A 59 -19.05 7.31 1.20
N GLU A 60 -19.64 6.43 0.39
CA GLU A 60 -19.13 5.08 0.14
C GLU A 60 -18.26 4.95 -1.11
N GLU A 61 -18.24 5.95 -2.02
CA GLU A 61 -17.56 5.81 -3.32
C GLU A 61 -16.08 6.28 -3.36
N SER A 62 -15.50 6.78 -2.26
CA SER A 62 -14.16 7.40 -2.28
C SER A 62 -13.17 6.91 -1.22
N SER A 63 -13.26 5.65 -0.78
CA SER A 63 -12.23 5.09 0.12
C SER A 63 -11.02 4.53 -0.65
N ILE A 64 -9.85 4.49 0.01
CA ILE A 64 -8.64 3.84 -0.51
C ILE A 64 -8.89 2.34 -0.64
N ASP A 65 -9.60 1.74 0.33
CA ASP A 65 -9.96 0.32 0.29
C ASP A 65 -10.75 0.00 -0.99
N GLN A 66 -11.69 0.85 -1.40
CA GLN A 66 -12.43 0.65 -2.65
C GLN A 66 -11.52 0.68 -3.89
N CYS A 67 -10.46 1.50 -3.86
CA CYS A 67 -9.44 1.50 -4.91
C CYS A 67 -8.62 0.21 -4.90
N MET A 68 -8.30 -0.34 -3.72
CA MET A 68 -7.60 -1.62 -3.58
C MET A 68 -8.42 -2.78 -4.14
N LEU A 69 -9.73 -2.78 -3.91
CA LEU A 69 -10.65 -3.81 -4.42
C LEU A 69 -10.80 -3.81 -5.95
N GLN A 70 -10.34 -2.77 -6.65
CA GLN A 70 -10.31 -2.74 -8.12
C GLN A 70 -9.13 -3.51 -8.71
N THR A 71 -8.19 -3.96 -7.88
CA THR A 71 -7.04 -4.74 -8.34
C THR A 71 -7.42 -6.20 -8.51
N ASN A 72 -7.10 -6.76 -9.68
CA ASN A 72 -7.11 -8.20 -9.83
C ASN A 72 -5.96 -8.76 -8.99
N ILE A 73 -6.29 -9.50 -7.93
CA ILE A 73 -5.32 -10.29 -7.17
C ILE A 73 -4.73 -11.30 -8.14
N TRP A 74 -3.44 -11.20 -8.42
CA TRP A 74 -2.75 -12.20 -9.22
C TRP A 74 -2.61 -13.47 -8.38
N GLU A 75 -3.16 -14.60 -8.84
CA GLU A 75 -3.17 -15.87 -8.09
C GLU A 75 -1.75 -16.42 -7.82
N ASP A 76 -0.71 -15.86 -8.44
CA ASP A 76 0.69 -16.29 -8.35
C ASP A 76 1.58 -15.29 -7.58
N ASP A 77 1.05 -14.72 -6.49
CA ASP A 77 1.72 -13.68 -5.69
C ASP A 77 2.47 -14.23 -4.48
N ARG A 78 3.16 -15.36 -4.64
CA ARG A 78 4.19 -15.79 -3.67
C ARG A 78 5.44 -14.93 -3.84
N ALA A 79 5.33 -13.64 -3.50
CA ALA A 79 6.45 -12.74 -3.51
C ALA A 79 7.42 -13.04 -2.35
N PHE A 80 8.47 -13.80 -2.67
CA PHE A 80 9.87 -13.70 -2.23
C PHE A 80 10.25 -13.40 -0.76
N VAL A 81 9.35 -13.54 0.22
CA VAL A 81 9.76 -13.73 1.62
C VAL A 81 9.37 -15.15 2.02
N PRO A 82 10.33 -16.07 2.21
CA PRO A 82 10.06 -17.37 2.78
C PRO A 82 9.27 -17.20 4.09
N ASP A 83 8.16 -17.91 4.19
CA ASP A 83 7.34 -18.04 5.39
C ASP A 83 6.57 -16.79 5.86
N ASN A 84 6.64 -15.66 5.16
CA ASN A 84 5.88 -14.45 5.54
C ASN A 84 5.14 -13.82 4.36
N PHE A 85 3.91 -13.37 4.60
CA PHE A 85 3.09 -12.71 3.59
C PHE A 85 3.50 -11.26 3.37
N MET A 86 3.75 -10.87 2.12
CA MET A 86 3.90 -9.48 1.68
C MET A 86 2.69 -9.05 0.86
N TYR A 87 2.16 -7.87 1.11
CA TYR A 87 1.11 -7.30 0.27
C TYR A 87 1.76 -6.67 -0.97
N THR A 88 1.49 -7.22 -2.15
CA THR A 88 2.20 -6.88 -3.40
C THR A 88 1.34 -6.21 -4.47
N HIS A 89 0.06 -6.01 -4.21
CA HIS A 89 -0.84 -5.44 -5.19
C HIS A 89 -0.78 -3.90 -5.18
N PRO A 90 -0.44 -3.26 -6.31
CA PRO A 90 -0.43 -1.81 -6.40
C PRO A 90 -1.85 -1.23 -6.45
N ILE A 91 -2.06 -0.03 -5.91
CA ILE A 91 -3.40 0.57 -5.80
C ILE A 91 -3.68 1.49 -7.00
N PRO A 92 -4.64 1.18 -7.89
CA PRO A 92 -5.04 2.05 -8.98
C PRO A 92 -5.80 3.26 -8.43
N LEU A 93 -5.72 4.38 -9.16
CA LEU A 93 -6.56 5.54 -8.89
C LEU A 93 -7.68 5.61 -9.94
N PRO A 94 -8.95 5.72 -9.51
CA PRO A 94 -10.07 5.98 -10.42
C PRO A 94 -9.84 7.29 -11.19
N PRO A 95 -10.28 7.40 -12.45
CA PRO A 95 -10.04 8.60 -13.27
C PRO A 95 -10.69 9.86 -12.71
N ASN A 96 -11.73 9.74 -11.88
CA ASN A 96 -12.51 10.85 -11.35
C ASN A 96 -12.20 11.16 -9.88
N VAL A 97 -11.11 10.63 -9.32
CA VAL A 97 -10.72 10.93 -7.93
C VAL A 97 -10.35 12.41 -7.77
N ALA A 98 -11.00 13.08 -6.83
CA ALA A 98 -10.77 14.50 -6.53
C ALA A 98 -10.14 14.74 -5.15
N GLU A 99 -10.02 13.70 -4.33
CA GLU A 99 -9.52 13.77 -2.96
C GLU A 99 -8.00 13.74 -2.94
N HIS A 100 -7.40 14.90 -2.70
CA HIS A 100 -5.94 15.08 -2.74
C HIS A 100 -5.21 14.21 -1.71
N ASP A 101 -5.77 14.03 -0.51
CA ASP A 101 -5.17 13.20 0.54
C ASP A 101 -5.13 11.71 0.16
N MET A 102 -6.21 11.20 -0.47
CA MET A 102 -6.26 9.83 -1.00
C MET A 102 -5.24 9.64 -2.12
N ILE A 103 -5.20 10.55 -3.10
CA ILE A 103 -4.25 10.50 -4.21
C ILE A 103 -2.81 10.50 -3.68
N THR A 104 -2.51 11.38 -2.73
CA THR A 104 -1.20 11.48 -2.09
C THR A 104 -0.82 10.16 -1.42
N SER A 105 -1.71 9.59 -0.60
CA SER A 105 -1.45 8.36 0.15
C SER A 105 -1.24 7.16 -0.78
N VAL A 106 -2.04 7.02 -1.84
CA VAL A 106 -1.93 5.96 -2.84
C VAL A 106 -0.62 6.05 -3.62
N LEU A 107 -0.23 7.26 -4.06
CA LEU A 107 1.02 7.45 -4.80
C LEU A 107 2.24 7.12 -3.94
N ILE A 108 2.24 7.55 -2.68
CA ILE A 108 3.33 7.26 -1.75
C ILE A 108 3.39 5.75 -1.46
N PHE A 109 2.23 5.11 -1.27
CA PHE A 109 2.16 3.66 -1.08
C PHE A 109 2.73 2.90 -2.29
N ASN A 110 2.30 3.22 -3.51
CA ASN A 110 2.80 2.55 -4.72
C ASN A 110 4.29 2.79 -4.93
N ALA A 111 4.80 3.98 -4.58
CA ALA A 111 6.23 4.26 -4.59
C ALA A 111 6.97 3.40 -3.54
N ALA A 112 6.42 3.27 -2.33
CA ALA A 112 6.98 2.42 -1.27
C ALA A 112 7.05 0.96 -1.72
N LEU A 113 5.96 0.47 -2.32
CA LEU A 113 5.84 -0.88 -2.84
C LEU A 113 6.85 -1.15 -3.96
N ALA A 114 7.01 -0.23 -4.91
CA ALA A 114 8.01 -0.35 -5.97
C ALA A 114 9.43 -0.48 -5.42
N HIS A 115 9.79 0.32 -4.41
CA HIS A 115 11.09 0.19 -3.74
C HIS A 115 11.20 -1.13 -2.97
N HIS A 116 10.13 -1.57 -2.29
CA HIS A 116 10.14 -2.82 -1.52
C HIS A 116 10.38 -4.03 -2.44
N LEU A 117 9.65 -4.10 -3.56
CA LEU A 117 9.80 -5.16 -4.55
C LEU A 117 11.14 -5.11 -5.28
N MET A 118 11.62 -3.91 -5.63
CA MET A 118 12.97 -3.72 -6.19
C MET A 118 14.06 -4.22 -5.23
N ALA A 119 13.85 -4.06 -3.92
CA ALA A 119 14.81 -4.55 -2.93
C ALA A 119 14.95 -6.08 -2.94
N GLY A 120 13.87 -6.82 -3.27
CA GLY A 120 13.84 -8.29 -3.24
C GLY A 120 14.16 -8.98 -4.57
N LEU A 121 14.48 -8.23 -5.64
CA LEU A 121 14.59 -8.77 -7.01
C LEU A 121 15.71 -9.83 -7.16
N ASP A 122 16.85 -9.66 -6.50
CA ASP A 122 18.04 -10.50 -6.67
C ASP A 122 18.27 -11.50 -5.54
N ASN A 123 17.25 -11.83 -4.72
CA ASN A 123 17.37 -12.61 -3.47
C ASN A 123 18.31 -12.02 -2.40
N GLU A 124 19.02 -10.94 -2.71
CA GLU A 124 19.78 -10.13 -1.79
C GLU A 124 19.03 -8.83 -1.54
N TRP A 125 18.40 -8.76 -0.37
CA TRP A 125 17.61 -7.61 0.04
C TRP A 125 18.45 -6.32 0.08
N SER A 126 18.21 -5.42 -0.88
CA SER A 126 18.96 -4.17 -0.97
C SER A 126 18.63 -3.22 0.20
N PRO A 127 19.56 -2.91 1.12
CA PRO A 127 19.26 -2.09 2.30
C PRO A 127 18.83 -0.67 1.94
N ARG A 128 19.36 -0.13 0.83
CA ARG A 128 19.02 1.20 0.32
C ARG A 128 17.55 1.28 -0.10
N PHE A 129 17.08 0.30 -0.87
CA PHE A 129 15.68 0.26 -1.32
C PHE A 129 14.73 -0.03 -0.16
N LEU A 130 15.09 -0.93 0.76
CA LEU A 130 14.31 -1.17 1.99
C LEU A 130 14.17 0.07 2.87
N HIS A 131 15.27 0.80 3.10
CA HIS A 131 15.23 2.03 3.87
C HIS A 131 14.27 3.05 3.24
N ARG A 132 14.32 3.18 1.90
CA ARG A 132 13.42 4.08 1.18
C ARG A 132 11.97 3.63 1.25
N ALA A 133 11.70 2.33 1.08
CA ALA A 133 10.36 1.76 1.21
C ALA A 133 9.75 2.06 2.59
N LYS A 134 10.51 1.83 3.68
CA LYS A 134 10.08 2.12 5.06
C LYS A 134 9.71 3.58 5.27
N GLN A 135 10.55 4.52 4.78
CA GLN A 135 10.27 5.94 4.87
C GLN A 135 8.96 6.31 4.15
N LEU A 136 8.75 5.74 2.96
CA LEU A 136 7.55 6.00 2.17
C LEU A 136 6.30 5.38 2.82
N TYR A 137 6.36 4.16 3.36
CA TYR A 137 5.22 3.59 4.10
C TYR A 137 4.84 4.44 5.32
N THR A 138 5.83 4.93 6.07
CA THR A 138 5.59 5.84 7.19
C THR A 138 4.95 7.16 6.72
N LEU A 139 5.40 7.69 5.58
CA LEU A 139 4.82 8.90 5.00
C LEU A 139 3.38 8.68 4.52
N ALA A 140 3.07 7.53 3.89
CA ALA A 140 1.73 7.16 3.45
C ALA A 140 0.76 7.01 4.63
N TYR A 141 1.22 6.42 5.74
CA TYR A 141 0.46 6.36 6.98
C TYR A 141 0.11 7.76 7.48
N ASN A 142 1.10 8.66 7.54
CA ASN A 142 0.91 10.03 8.03
C ASN A 142 0.12 10.94 7.09
N SER A 143 0.02 10.62 5.79
CA SER A 143 -0.72 11.43 4.82
C SER A 143 -2.22 11.10 4.73
N SER A 144 -2.64 9.96 5.29
CA SER A 144 -4.03 9.50 5.23
C SER A 144 -4.86 10.10 6.37
N LYS A 145 -5.84 10.95 6.06
CA LYS A 145 -6.70 11.60 7.08
C LYS A 145 -7.74 10.67 7.71
N ASP A 146 -8.13 9.62 7.00
CA ASP A 146 -9.19 8.70 7.40
C ASP A 146 -8.67 7.24 7.39
N ILE A 147 -7.41 7.04 7.79
CA ILE A 147 -6.77 5.73 7.72
C ILE A 147 -7.52 4.64 8.51
N GLU A 148 -8.18 5.02 9.59
CA GLU A 148 -9.02 4.12 10.40
C GLU A 148 -10.27 3.64 9.65
N GLN A 149 -10.72 4.37 8.64
CA GLN A 149 -11.83 3.98 7.74
C GLN A 149 -11.35 3.11 6.57
N ASN A 150 -10.05 2.83 6.49
CA ASN A 150 -9.43 2.06 5.41
C ASN A 150 -8.62 0.88 6.00
N PRO A 151 -9.30 -0.09 6.65
CA PRO A 151 -8.63 -1.19 7.33
C PRO A 151 -7.78 -2.07 6.40
N LEU A 152 -8.15 -2.24 5.12
CA LEU A 152 -7.33 -2.99 4.17
C LEU A 152 -6.05 -2.23 3.82
N PHE A 153 -6.13 -0.92 3.61
CA PHE A 153 -4.96 -0.07 3.40
C PHE A 153 -4.03 -0.04 4.63
N LEU A 154 -4.62 0.10 5.82
CA LEU A 154 -3.91 0.05 7.09
C LEU A 154 -3.17 -1.29 7.24
N PHE A 155 -3.87 -2.40 6.96
CA PHE A 155 -3.27 -3.74 6.98
C PHE A 155 -2.05 -3.82 6.05
N ALA A 156 -2.19 -3.39 4.79
CA ALA A 156 -1.10 -3.44 3.81
C ALA A 156 0.12 -2.62 4.25
N LEU A 157 -0.10 -1.42 4.80
CA LEU A 157 0.96 -0.56 5.34
C LEU A 157 1.70 -1.23 6.50
N TYR A 158 0.97 -1.75 7.49
CA TYR A 158 1.56 -2.40 8.66
C TYR A 158 2.32 -3.66 8.26
N ASN A 159 1.71 -4.52 7.44
CA ASN A 159 2.30 -5.78 6.99
C ASN A 159 3.63 -5.54 6.28
N ASN A 160 3.63 -4.64 5.30
CA ASN A 160 4.84 -4.36 4.53
C ASN A 160 5.91 -3.63 5.35
N THR A 161 5.52 -2.72 6.26
CA THR A 161 6.48 -2.05 7.14
C THR A 161 7.14 -3.01 8.12
N ALA A 162 6.35 -3.92 8.71
CA ALA A 162 6.84 -4.94 9.63
C ALA A 162 7.80 -5.90 8.90
N LEU A 163 7.51 -6.27 7.66
CA LEU A 163 8.41 -7.10 6.85
C LEU A 163 9.74 -6.39 6.56
N VAL A 164 9.70 -5.11 6.18
CA VAL A 164 10.93 -4.35 5.97
C VAL A 164 11.78 -4.34 7.25
N ASN A 165 11.15 -4.15 8.42
CA ASN A 165 11.86 -4.20 9.70
C ASN A 165 12.47 -5.58 9.95
N LEU A 166 11.69 -6.65 9.78
CA LEU A 166 12.14 -8.03 9.97
C LEU A 166 13.35 -8.35 9.08
N VAL A 167 13.30 -7.96 7.81
CA VAL A 167 14.42 -8.17 6.88
C VAL A 167 15.66 -7.36 7.26
N GLN A 168 15.50 -6.13 7.75
CA GLN A 168 16.62 -5.27 8.14
C GLN A 168 17.30 -5.69 9.46
N THR A 169 16.54 -6.19 10.42
CA THR A 169 17.04 -6.51 11.77
C THR A 169 17.27 -8.01 12.00
N GLY A 170 16.58 -8.88 11.27
CA GLY A 170 16.49 -10.31 11.56
C GLY A 170 15.75 -10.64 12.86
N ASP A 171 15.16 -9.63 13.52
CA ASP A 171 14.58 -9.76 14.85
C ASP A 171 13.12 -10.23 14.76
N LYS A 172 12.94 -11.55 14.91
CA LYS A 172 11.62 -12.19 14.95
C LYS A 172 10.79 -11.82 16.19
N ASP A 173 11.44 -11.42 17.29
CA ASP A 173 10.71 -11.05 18.50
C ASP A 173 9.97 -9.72 18.31
N SER A 174 10.54 -8.82 17.50
CA SER A 174 9.89 -7.57 17.08
C SER A 174 8.72 -7.77 16.10
N TRP A 175 8.65 -8.92 15.42
CA TRP A 175 7.63 -9.23 14.42
C TRP A 175 6.32 -9.72 15.06
N ASN A 176 6.38 -10.48 16.16
CA ASN A 176 5.19 -11.06 16.80
C ASN A 176 4.12 -10.03 17.19
N PRO A 177 4.46 -8.88 17.83
CA PRO A 177 3.46 -7.85 18.12
C PRO A 177 2.81 -7.25 16.87
N CYS A 178 3.54 -7.17 15.76
CA CYS A 178 2.99 -6.73 14.48
C CYS A 178 2.01 -7.75 13.92
N VAL A 179 2.32 -9.05 13.99
CA VAL A 179 1.40 -10.12 13.57
C VAL A 179 0.11 -10.10 14.39
N GLU A 180 0.20 -9.95 15.72
CA GLU A 180 -0.98 -9.84 16.58
C GLU A 180 -1.87 -8.66 16.17
N HIS A 181 -1.27 -7.51 15.85
CA HIS A 181 -2.01 -6.35 15.37
C HIS A 181 -2.65 -6.58 13.99
N LEU A 182 -1.95 -7.24 13.07
CA LEU A 182 -2.50 -7.61 11.76
C LEU A 182 -3.67 -8.60 11.89
N VAL A 183 -3.57 -9.57 12.80
CA VAL A 183 -4.68 -10.48 13.13
C VAL A 183 -5.86 -9.71 13.70
N TYR A 184 -5.62 -8.72 14.58
CA TYR A 184 -6.69 -7.87 15.09
C TYR A 184 -7.42 -7.13 13.96
N ILE A 185 -6.68 -6.46 13.05
CA ILE A 185 -7.28 -5.76 11.89
C ILE A 185 -8.08 -6.75 11.02
N TYR A 186 -7.52 -7.94 10.77
CA TYR A 186 -8.20 -8.99 10.03
C TYR A 186 -9.52 -9.41 10.70
N MET A 187 -9.53 -9.62 12.02
CA MET A 187 -10.75 -10.00 12.75
C MET A 187 -11.81 -8.91 12.72
N VAL A 188 -11.43 -7.63 12.76
CA VAL A 188 -12.38 -6.51 12.58
C VAL A 188 -13.08 -6.61 11.21
N MET A 189 -12.34 -6.87 10.13
CA MET A 189 -12.93 -7.05 8.80
C MET A 189 -13.82 -8.31 8.70
N VAL A 190 -13.51 -9.37 9.46
CA VAL A 190 -14.37 -10.57 9.56
C VAL A 190 -15.68 -10.23 10.24
N ASP A 191 -15.64 -9.50 11.36
CA ASP A 191 -16.83 -9.10 12.12
C ASP A 191 -17.74 -8.15 11.33
N GLU A 192 -17.16 -7.31 10.46
CA GLU A 192 -17.90 -6.47 9.50
C GLU A 192 -18.56 -7.29 8.37
N GLY A 193 -18.17 -8.55 8.17
CA GLY A 193 -18.70 -9.40 7.10
C GLY A 193 -18.19 -9.05 5.70
N ASP A 194 -17.12 -8.27 5.57
CA ASP A 194 -16.59 -7.80 4.29
C ASP A 194 -15.71 -8.85 3.60
N THR A 195 -16.38 -9.82 2.98
CA THR A 195 -15.71 -10.91 2.24
C THR A 195 -14.80 -10.43 1.10
N SER A 196 -15.04 -9.23 0.55
CA SER A 196 -14.24 -8.70 -0.56
C SER A 196 -12.84 -8.30 -0.10
N ARG A 197 -12.73 -7.58 1.03
CA ARG A 197 -11.43 -7.24 1.63
C ARG A 197 -10.68 -8.47 2.11
N LEU A 198 -11.37 -9.45 2.69
CA LEU A 198 -10.76 -10.69 3.16
C LEU A 198 -10.09 -11.49 2.04
N HIS A 199 -10.61 -11.41 0.82
CA HIS A 199 -10.01 -12.08 -0.35
C HIS A 199 -8.58 -11.58 -0.62
N HIS A 200 -8.31 -10.28 -0.44
CA HIS A 200 -6.97 -9.68 -0.58
C HIS A 200 -5.97 -10.13 0.50
N LEU A 201 -6.47 -10.71 1.60
CA LEU A 201 -5.66 -11.11 2.75
C LEU A 201 -5.54 -12.63 2.87
N ARG A 202 -6.01 -13.38 1.87
CA ARG A 202 -5.94 -14.84 1.88
C ARG A 202 -4.52 -15.36 2.07
N GLY A 203 -3.54 -14.77 1.37
CA GLY A 203 -2.13 -15.16 1.48
C GLY A 203 -1.56 -14.96 2.90
N PHE A 204 -2.06 -13.96 3.64
CA PHE A 204 -1.69 -13.76 5.04
C PHE A 204 -2.11 -14.94 5.91
N LEU A 205 -3.37 -15.38 5.79
CA LEU A 205 -3.87 -16.54 6.54
C LEU A 205 -3.11 -17.81 6.19
N GLU A 206 -2.84 -18.03 4.90
CA GLU A 206 -2.06 -19.18 4.44
C GLU A 206 -0.65 -19.16 5.05
N SER A 207 -0.02 -17.98 5.16
CA SER A 207 1.29 -17.82 5.83
C SER A 207 1.22 -18.12 7.33
N LEU A 208 0.16 -17.67 8.03
CA LEU A 208 -0.03 -17.96 9.45
C LEU A 208 -0.18 -19.47 9.69
N VAL A 209 -1.03 -20.13 8.90
CA VAL A 209 -1.24 -21.58 9.00
C VAL A 209 0.05 -22.36 8.73
N ALA A 210 0.82 -21.95 7.72
CA ALA A 210 2.10 -22.57 7.39
C ALA A 210 3.15 -22.40 8.52
N SER A 211 3.10 -21.28 9.25
CA SER A 211 4.01 -21.01 10.36
C SER A 211 3.65 -21.74 11.66
N MET A 212 2.44 -22.28 11.78
CA MET A 212 2.05 -23.04 12.97
C MET A 212 2.85 -24.35 13.02
N PRO A 213 3.48 -24.68 14.16
CA PRO A 213 4.14 -25.97 14.31
C PRO A 213 3.10 -27.07 14.12
N THR A 214 3.28 -27.90 13.08
CA THR A 214 2.44 -29.08 12.85
C THR A 214 2.57 -29.98 14.07
N ALA A 215 1.52 -30.04 14.89
CA ALA A 215 1.40 -30.99 15.98
C ALA A 215 1.19 -32.40 15.41
N ALA A 216 2.23 -32.97 14.78
CA ALA A 216 2.24 -34.35 14.28
C ALA A 216 3.67 -34.83 14.00
N ALA A 217 4.32 -35.34 15.04
CA ALA A 217 5.20 -36.52 15.02
C ALA A 217 5.77 -36.74 16.44
N ALA A 218 4.92 -37.20 17.36
CA ALA A 218 5.31 -37.83 18.61
C ALA A 218 4.71 -39.24 18.63
#